data_AF-A0A7Z7IPT2-F1
#
_entry.id   AF-A0A7Z7IPT2-F1
#
_cell.length_a   1.000
_cell.length_b   1.000
_cell.length_c   1.000
_cell.angle_alpha   90.00
_cell.angle_beta   90.00
_cell.angle_gamma   90.00
#
_symmetry.space_group_name_H-M   'P 1'
#
loop_
_entity.id
_entity.type
_entity.pdbx_description
1 polymer ?
#
loop_
_entity_poly.entity_id
_entity_poly.type
_entity_poly.pdbx_seq_one_letter_code
_entity_poly.pdbx_strand_id
1 'polypeptide(L)'
;MLKTVRKTLIVAAITGTLVTVPSTGIAYADVADPNAAPGPDAVGYDPNVPPAPPADAPDPELVGFDPDMPPPPAPEAEVAPVDLPPAPAPEPVDFDPDVPPAPDAPPPGDAPAPAPVKAYSVNWDAIAQCESGGNWSINTGNGYSGGLQFTAGTWRANGGTGSASAASREEQIRVAENVLHSQGIGAWPVCGRRG
;
A
#
# COMPACT_ATOMS: atom_id res chain seq x y z
N MET A 1 -2.87 -23.17 -45.02
CA MET A 1 -1.91 -24.28 -45.20
C MET A 1 -1.36 -24.63 -43.83
N LEU A 2 -1.61 -25.86 -43.38
CA LEU A 2 -1.39 -26.35 -42.02
C LEU A 2 -0.26 -27.40 -42.06
N LYS A 3 0.58 -27.44 -41.01
CA LYS A 3 1.50 -28.54 -40.61
C LYS A 3 2.86 -28.65 -41.30
N THR A 4 3.86 -28.00 -40.70
CA THR A 4 5.27 -28.44 -40.63
C THR A 4 5.87 -27.61 -39.48
N VAL A 5 6.54 -28.09 -38.43
CA VAL A 5 7.52 -29.17 -38.28
C VAL A 5 7.50 -29.63 -36.81
N ARG A 6 7.54 -30.95 -36.62
CA ARG A 6 7.78 -31.65 -35.34
C ARG A 6 9.28 -31.57 -34.96
N LYS A 7 9.57 -31.77 -33.66
CA LYS A 7 10.88 -31.94 -32.98
C LYS A 7 11.42 -30.62 -32.41
N THR A 8 11.67 -30.49 -31.10
CA THR A 8 12.43 -31.44 -30.27
C THR A 8 11.99 -31.34 -28.81
N LEU A 9 11.35 -32.39 -28.29
CA LEU A 9 11.22 -32.65 -26.86
C LEU A 9 12.61 -33.08 -26.36
N ILE A 10 13.29 -32.23 -25.59
CA ILE A 10 14.47 -32.63 -24.82
C ILE A 10 13.96 -33.06 -23.45
N VAL A 11 13.72 -34.36 -23.30
CA VAL A 11 13.49 -35.01 -22.00
C VAL A 11 14.86 -35.18 -21.35
N ALA A 12 15.18 -34.34 -20.38
CA ALA A 12 16.32 -34.57 -19.51
C ALA A 12 15.94 -35.65 -18.49
N ALA A 13 16.57 -36.82 -18.60
CA ALA A 13 16.52 -37.85 -17.57
C ALA A 13 17.28 -37.33 -16.34
N ILE A 14 16.54 -36.96 -15.29
CA ILE A 14 17.13 -36.63 -13.99
C ILE A 14 17.37 -37.95 -13.27
N THR A 15 18.54 -38.51 -13.46
CA THR A 15 19.10 -39.56 -12.59
C THR A 15 19.56 -38.88 -11.31
N GLY A 16 18.62 -38.64 -10.38
CA GLY A 16 18.88 -38.09 -9.06
C GLY A 16 18.88 -39.20 -8.01
N THR A 17 20.05 -39.47 -7.47
CA THR A 17 20.35 -40.48 -6.44
C THR A 17 19.43 -40.36 -5.23
N LEU A 18 18.82 -41.47 -4.81
CA LEU A 18 18.14 -41.57 -3.52
C LEU A 18 19.17 -41.37 -2.40
N VAL A 19 19.14 -40.24 -1.71
CA VAL A 19 19.83 -40.09 -0.43
C VAL A 19 18.96 -40.75 0.63
N THR A 20 19.40 -41.92 1.10
CA THR A 20 18.83 -42.54 2.29
C THR A 20 19.21 -41.71 3.50
N VAL A 21 18.28 -40.93 4.02
CA VAL A 21 18.43 -40.28 5.32
C VAL A 21 18.22 -41.36 6.40
N PRO A 22 19.13 -41.54 7.37
CA PRO A 22 18.88 -42.42 8.49
C PRO A 22 17.73 -41.83 9.33
N SER A 23 16.60 -42.54 9.34
CA SER A 23 15.52 -42.34 10.30
C SER A 23 16.03 -42.69 11.70
N THR A 24 16.60 -41.72 12.42
CA THR A 24 16.70 -41.79 13.88
C THR A 24 15.49 -41.09 14.47
N GLY A 25 14.44 -41.88 14.69
CA GLY A 25 13.23 -41.43 15.34
C GLY A 25 12.48 -42.63 15.91
N ILE A 26 13.07 -43.34 16.87
CA ILE A 26 12.30 -44.07 17.86
C ILE A 26 13.03 -43.98 19.19
N ALA A 27 12.58 -43.06 20.04
CA ALA A 27 12.85 -43.07 21.46
C ALA A 27 11.51 -42.80 22.17
N TYR A 28 10.96 -43.92 22.65
CA TYR A 28 9.98 -44.07 23.73
C TYR A 28 8.54 -43.64 23.46
N ALA A 29 7.71 -44.65 23.20
CA ALA A 29 6.35 -44.66 23.66
C ALA A 29 6.36 -44.59 25.19
N ASP A 30 5.97 -43.46 25.76
CA ASP A 30 5.48 -43.43 27.13
C ASP A 30 4.20 -44.26 27.16
N VAL A 31 4.25 -45.33 27.94
CA VAL A 31 3.11 -46.19 28.22
C VAL A 31 2.16 -45.35 29.08
N ALA A 32 1.19 -44.71 28.43
CA ALA A 32 0.14 -43.98 29.13
C ALA A 32 -0.60 -44.95 30.07
N ASP A 33 -0.56 -44.63 31.36
CA ASP A 33 -1.32 -45.32 32.40
C ASP A 33 -2.82 -45.23 32.07
N PRO A 34 -3.53 -46.36 31.85
CA PRO A 34 -4.93 -46.34 31.44
C PRO A 34 -5.89 -45.80 32.52
N ASN A 35 -5.39 -45.47 33.71
CA ASN A 35 -6.19 -44.91 34.81
C ASN A 35 -5.79 -43.46 35.19
N ALA A 36 -4.88 -42.81 34.46
CA ALA A 36 -4.58 -41.41 34.70
C ALA A 36 -5.74 -40.52 34.21
N ALA A 37 -6.41 -39.82 35.13
CA ALA A 37 -7.41 -38.81 34.78
C ALA A 37 -6.75 -37.67 33.99
N PRO A 38 -7.40 -37.12 32.94
CA PRO A 38 -6.85 -36.02 32.17
C PRO A 38 -6.72 -34.77 33.06
N GLY A 39 -5.50 -34.23 33.15
CA GLY A 39 -5.24 -32.92 33.75
C GLY A 39 -5.84 -31.78 32.91
N PRO A 40 -5.98 -30.57 33.48
CA PRO A 40 -6.74 -29.46 32.88
C PRO A 40 -6.10 -28.79 31.65
N ASP A 41 -4.92 -29.21 31.20
CA ASP A 41 -4.13 -28.45 30.21
C ASP A 41 -4.14 -29.01 28.77
N ALA A 42 -5.13 -29.84 28.42
CA ALA A 42 -5.33 -30.27 27.03
C ALA A 42 -6.01 -29.18 26.19
N VAL A 43 -5.32 -28.06 25.97
CA VAL A 43 -5.72 -27.07 24.95
C VAL A 43 -5.38 -27.67 23.59
N GLY A 44 -6.41 -27.98 22.80
CA GLY A 44 -6.26 -28.57 21.47
C GLY A 44 -5.36 -27.71 20.58
N TYR A 45 -4.46 -28.36 19.84
CA TYR A 45 -3.64 -27.71 18.82
C TYR A 45 -4.56 -27.18 17.70
N ASP A 46 -4.80 -25.86 17.68
CA ASP A 46 -5.48 -25.19 16.58
C ASP A 46 -4.47 -24.93 15.45
N PRO A 47 -4.63 -25.57 14.27
CA PRO A 47 -3.70 -25.41 13.16
C PRO A 47 -3.67 -23.99 12.53
N ASN A 48 -4.57 -23.08 12.94
CA ASN A 48 -4.57 -21.67 12.51
C ASN A 48 -3.94 -20.73 13.54
N VAL A 49 -3.57 -21.21 14.73
CA VAL A 49 -2.82 -20.41 15.69
C VAL A 49 -1.34 -20.55 15.34
N PRO A 50 -0.66 -19.47 14.90
CA PRO A 50 0.76 -19.55 14.62
C PRO A 50 1.51 -19.94 15.90
N PRO A 51 2.57 -20.76 15.81
CA PRO A 51 3.35 -21.15 16.97
C PRO A 51 3.86 -19.91 17.69
N ALA A 52 3.78 -19.92 19.02
CA ALA A 52 4.38 -18.85 19.81
C ALA A 52 5.87 -18.71 19.44
N PRO A 53 6.39 -17.47 19.32
CA PRO A 53 7.81 -17.28 19.08
C PRO A 53 8.64 -17.95 20.19
N PRO A 54 9.84 -18.46 19.90
CA PRO A 54 10.68 -19.08 20.91
C PRO A 54 10.97 -18.06 22.02
N ALA A 55 10.90 -18.50 23.28
CA ALA A 55 11.10 -17.64 24.45
C ALA A 55 12.48 -16.96 24.51
N ASP A 56 13.43 -17.44 23.70
CA ASP A 56 14.79 -16.94 23.57
C ASP A 56 15.07 -16.27 22.20
N ALA A 57 14.04 -15.90 21.43
CA ALA A 57 14.25 -15.01 20.29
C ALA A 57 14.87 -13.70 20.80
N PRO A 58 16.01 -13.23 20.26
CA PRO A 58 16.49 -11.90 20.57
C PRO A 58 15.36 -10.93 20.19
N ASP A 59 14.97 -10.08 21.14
CA ASP A 59 14.07 -8.95 20.89
C ASP A 59 14.58 -8.27 19.62
N PRO A 60 13.76 -8.07 18.56
CA PRO A 60 14.20 -7.27 17.45
C PRO A 60 14.50 -5.90 18.04
N GLU A 61 15.79 -5.60 18.26
CA GLU A 61 16.22 -4.30 18.71
C GLU A 61 15.51 -3.30 17.81
N LEU A 62 14.58 -2.56 18.41
CA LEU A 62 14.10 -1.31 17.86
C LEU A 62 15.39 -0.57 17.55
N VAL A 63 15.75 -0.51 16.27
CA VAL A 63 16.86 0.32 15.79
C VAL A 63 16.65 1.67 16.44
N GLY A 64 17.50 1.91 17.44
CA GLY A 64 17.30 2.98 18.39
C GLY A 64 17.20 4.28 17.61
N PHE A 65 16.31 5.15 18.04
CA PHE A 65 16.38 6.56 17.72
C PHE A 65 17.81 7.01 18.05
N ASP A 66 18.66 7.15 17.04
CA ASP A 66 20.02 7.66 17.18
C ASP A 66 19.89 9.17 17.50
N PRO A 67 20.18 9.60 18.74
CA PRO A 67 20.01 11.00 19.14
C PRO A 67 21.02 11.93 18.46
N ASP A 68 22.09 11.38 17.88
CA ASP A 68 23.11 12.12 17.13
C ASP A 68 22.86 12.08 15.62
N MET A 69 21.90 11.27 15.15
CA MET A 69 21.48 11.33 13.75
C MET A 69 20.81 12.69 13.53
N PRO A 70 21.41 13.57 12.69
CA PRO A 70 20.80 14.85 12.41
C PRO A 70 19.40 14.58 11.85
N PRO A 71 18.38 15.36 12.24
CA PRO A 71 17.07 15.24 11.62
C PRO A 71 17.28 15.28 10.10
N PRO A 72 16.51 14.51 9.31
CA PRO A 72 16.53 14.68 7.87
C PRO A 72 16.38 16.17 7.60
N PRO A 73 17.15 16.75 6.65
CA PRO A 73 16.99 18.15 6.33
C PRO A 73 15.50 18.39 6.16
N ALA A 74 14.96 19.33 6.94
CA ALA A 74 13.61 19.79 6.69
C ALA A 74 13.51 19.99 5.17
N PRO A 75 12.43 19.54 4.50
CA PRO A 75 12.26 19.87 3.09
C PRO A 75 12.59 21.35 3.00
N GLU A 76 13.66 21.68 2.27
CA GLU A 76 14.07 23.07 2.08
C GLU A 76 12.78 23.75 1.73
N ALA A 77 12.34 24.64 2.63
CA ALA A 77 10.99 25.18 2.56
C ALA A 77 10.83 25.62 1.13
N GLU A 78 10.00 24.88 0.37
CA GLU A 78 9.54 25.37 -0.91
C GLU A 78 9.09 26.75 -0.55
N VAL A 79 9.78 27.72 -1.17
CA VAL A 79 9.53 29.13 -0.98
C VAL A 79 8.03 29.23 -0.96
N ALA A 80 7.46 29.47 0.23
CA ALA A 80 6.02 29.50 0.37
C ALA A 80 5.55 30.41 -0.76
N PRO A 81 4.54 30.04 -1.56
CA PRO A 81 4.02 30.98 -2.53
C PRO A 81 3.77 32.25 -1.74
N VAL A 82 4.58 33.26 -2.07
CA VAL A 82 4.57 34.59 -1.47
C VAL A 82 3.12 34.91 -1.23
N ASP A 83 2.74 35.05 0.04
CA ASP A 83 1.39 35.23 0.58
C ASP A 83 0.51 35.93 -0.46
N LEU A 84 -0.02 35.13 -1.38
CA LEU A 84 -0.89 35.62 -2.41
C LEU A 84 -2.18 35.64 -1.65
N PRO A 85 -2.72 36.83 -1.37
CA PRO A 85 -3.97 36.92 -0.63
C PRO A 85 -4.94 35.94 -1.31
N PRO A 86 -5.73 35.18 -0.54
CA PRO A 86 -6.73 34.31 -1.13
C PRO A 86 -7.42 35.13 -2.21
N ALA A 87 -7.35 34.63 -3.46
CA ALA A 87 -7.95 35.35 -4.57
C ALA A 87 -9.34 35.77 -4.10
N PRO A 88 -9.67 37.07 -4.15
CA PRO A 88 -10.97 37.50 -3.67
C PRO A 88 -11.98 36.59 -4.33
N ALA A 89 -12.88 36.00 -3.53
CA ALA A 89 -14.05 35.33 -4.10
C ALA A 89 -14.56 36.26 -5.19
N PRO A 90 -14.86 35.78 -6.42
CA PRO A 90 -15.34 36.67 -7.45
C PRO A 90 -16.48 37.43 -6.81
N GLU A 91 -16.26 38.72 -6.57
CA GLU A 91 -17.34 39.56 -6.11
C GLU A 91 -18.45 39.35 -7.13
N PRO A 92 -19.72 39.27 -6.72
CA PRO A 92 -20.77 39.38 -7.72
C PRO A 92 -20.39 40.64 -8.51
N VAL A 93 -20.01 40.45 -9.77
CA VAL A 93 -19.84 41.55 -10.70
C VAL A 93 -21.24 42.08 -10.85
N ASP A 94 -21.63 42.96 -9.92
CA ASP A 94 -22.82 43.76 -10.05
C ASP A 94 -22.61 44.50 -11.36
N PHE A 95 -23.33 44.04 -12.37
CA PHE A 95 -23.28 44.60 -13.71
C PHE A 95 -23.73 46.05 -13.57
N ASP A 96 -22.77 46.96 -13.53
CA ASP A 96 -23.03 48.39 -13.52
C ASP A 96 -23.65 48.74 -14.88
N PRO A 97 -24.96 49.04 -14.94
CA PRO A 97 -25.65 49.26 -16.21
C PRO A 97 -25.18 50.54 -16.92
N ASP A 98 -24.41 51.41 -16.24
CA ASP A 98 -23.93 52.68 -16.78
C ASP A 98 -22.49 52.60 -17.34
N VAL A 99 -21.76 51.48 -17.17
CA VAL A 99 -20.43 51.28 -17.77
C VAL A 99 -20.57 50.59 -19.13
N PRO A 100 -20.31 51.29 -20.26
CA PRO A 100 -20.38 50.67 -21.57
C PRO A 100 -19.28 49.60 -21.71
N PRO A 101 -19.56 48.45 -22.35
CA PRO A 101 -18.56 47.42 -22.58
C PRO A 101 -17.40 47.98 -23.41
N ALA A 102 -16.18 47.52 -23.11
CA ALA A 102 -15.01 47.86 -23.89
C ALA A 102 -15.22 47.48 -25.37
N PRO A 103 -14.75 48.31 -26.33
CA PRO A 103 -15.10 48.16 -27.76
C PRO A 103 -14.62 46.85 -28.40
N ASP A 104 -13.69 46.12 -27.74
CA ASP A 104 -13.09 44.88 -28.26
C ASP A 104 -13.39 43.64 -27.38
N ALA A 105 -14.30 43.73 -26.40
CA ALA A 105 -14.67 42.57 -25.60
C ALA A 105 -15.56 41.60 -26.42
N PRO A 106 -15.23 40.30 -26.50
CA PRO A 106 -16.13 39.32 -27.10
C PRO A 106 -17.44 39.27 -26.28
N PRO A 107 -18.58 38.95 -26.93
CA PRO A 107 -19.86 38.90 -26.23
C PRO A 107 -19.81 37.91 -25.05
N PRO A 108 -20.47 38.20 -23.91
CA PRO A 108 -20.56 37.27 -22.80
C PRO A 108 -21.15 35.94 -23.27
N GLY A 109 -20.31 34.90 -23.34
CA GLY A 109 -20.68 33.58 -23.88
C GLY A 109 -19.66 32.97 -24.84
N ASP A 110 -18.70 33.74 -25.36
CA ASP A 110 -17.69 33.27 -26.32
C ASP A 110 -16.28 33.08 -25.75
N ALA A 111 -16.10 33.20 -24.43
CA ALA A 111 -14.83 32.86 -23.80
C ALA A 111 -14.57 31.34 -23.97
N PRO A 112 -13.45 30.92 -24.59
CA PRO A 112 -13.15 29.50 -24.72
C PRO A 112 -13.04 28.89 -23.33
N ALA A 113 -13.82 27.84 -23.08
CA ALA A 113 -13.74 27.08 -21.85
C ALA A 113 -12.28 26.62 -21.63
N PRO A 114 -11.77 26.60 -20.38
CA PRO A 114 -10.46 26.05 -20.09
C PRO A 114 -10.37 24.64 -20.67
N ALA A 115 -9.26 24.33 -21.34
CA ALA A 115 -9.05 23.00 -21.89
C ALA A 115 -9.19 21.95 -20.79
N PRO A 116 -9.85 20.80 -21.04
CA PRO A 116 -9.96 19.76 -20.03
C PRO A 116 -8.55 19.29 -19.67
N VAL A 117 -8.13 19.57 -18.43
CA VAL A 117 -7.01 18.86 -17.83
C VAL A 117 -7.39 17.39 -17.82
N LYS A 118 -6.60 16.57 -18.51
CA LYS A 118 -6.78 15.13 -18.53
C LYS A 118 -6.38 14.60 -17.16
N ALA A 119 -7.31 14.66 -16.20
CA ALA A 119 -7.19 13.91 -14.96
C ALA A 119 -7.17 12.44 -15.39
N TYR A 120 -5.98 11.84 -15.43
CA TYR A 120 -5.88 10.40 -15.37
C TYR A 120 -6.36 10.04 -13.96
N SER A 121 -7.66 9.88 -13.80
CA SER A 121 -8.24 9.46 -12.53
C SER A 121 -7.78 8.03 -12.31
N VAL A 122 -6.82 7.83 -11.40
CA VAL A 122 -6.37 6.51 -11.00
C VAL A 122 -7.52 5.78 -10.33
N ASN A 123 -7.83 4.57 -10.79
CA ASN A 123 -8.82 3.72 -10.15
C ASN A 123 -8.21 3.03 -8.93
N TRP A 124 -8.23 3.73 -7.80
CA TRP A 124 -7.70 3.26 -6.52
C TRP A 124 -8.38 2.00 -6.00
N ASP A 125 -9.65 1.76 -6.32
CA ASP A 125 -10.31 0.49 -5.95
C ASP A 125 -9.72 -0.69 -6.72
N ALA A 126 -9.38 -0.52 -7.99
CA ALA A 126 -8.76 -1.58 -8.77
C ALA A 126 -7.34 -1.90 -8.26
N ILE A 127 -6.61 -0.89 -7.78
CA ILE A 127 -5.33 -1.06 -7.11
C ILE A 127 -5.53 -1.76 -5.77
N ALA A 128 -6.46 -1.30 -4.93
CA ALA A 128 -6.75 -1.94 -3.64
C ALA A 128 -7.22 -3.39 -3.79
N GLN A 129 -8.00 -3.69 -4.83
CA GLN A 129 -8.40 -5.05 -5.17
C GLN A 129 -7.21 -5.95 -5.51
N CYS A 130 -6.18 -5.38 -6.14
CA CYS A 130 -4.94 -6.08 -6.44
C CYS A 130 -4.04 -6.25 -5.21
N GLU A 131 -3.91 -5.20 -4.39
CA GLU A 131 -2.98 -5.11 -3.27
C GLU A 131 -3.47 -5.88 -2.03
N SER A 132 -4.75 -5.70 -1.66
CA SER A 132 -5.31 -6.25 -0.42
C SER A 132 -6.56 -7.12 -0.64
N GLY A 133 -6.93 -7.37 -1.90
CA GLY A 133 -8.22 -7.98 -2.21
C GLY A 133 -9.41 -7.05 -1.95
N GLY A 134 -9.18 -5.73 -1.83
CA GLY A 134 -10.20 -4.72 -1.58
C GLY A 134 -10.51 -4.50 -0.09
N ASN A 135 -9.73 -5.11 0.81
CA ASN A 135 -9.89 -4.91 2.24
C ASN A 135 -9.13 -3.65 2.70
N TRP A 136 -9.87 -2.56 2.94
CA TRP A 136 -9.31 -1.27 3.36
C TRP A 136 -8.83 -1.23 4.81
N SER A 137 -9.23 -2.20 5.63
CA SER A 137 -8.86 -2.29 7.05
C SER A 137 -7.83 -3.38 7.34
N ILE A 138 -7.21 -3.94 6.29
CA ILE A 138 -6.25 -5.04 6.46
C ILE A 138 -5.01 -4.58 7.24
N ASN A 139 -4.61 -5.40 8.20
CA ASN A 139 -3.34 -5.30 8.89
C ASN A 139 -2.92 -6.70 9.34
N THR A 140 -2.10 -7.37 8.54
CA THR A 140 -1.64 -8.75 8.81
C THR A 140 -0.35 -8.81 9.62
N GLY A 141 0.25 -7.65 9.95
CA GLY A 141 1.56 -7.58 10.58
C GLY A 141 2.74 -7.78 9.62
N ASN A 142 2.53 -7.71 8.30
CA ASN A 142 3.58 -7.85 7.29
C ASN A 142 4.35 -6.54 6.98
N GLY A 143 4.16 -5.50 7.80
CA GLY A 143 4.75 -4.17 7.61
C GLY A 143 3.98 -3.23 6.68
N TYR A 144 2.89 -3.71 6.07
CA TYR A 144 1.99 -2.93 5.23
C TYR A 144 0.59 -2.90 5.86
N SER A 145 -0.16 -1.83 5.58
CA SER A 145 -1.48 -1.63 6.16
C SER A 145 -2.44 -0.95 5.18
N GLY A 146 -3.72 -1.26 5.32
CA GLY A 146 -4.80 -0.64 4.54
C GLY A 146 -4.96 -1.21 3.13
N GLY A 147 -5.94 -0.68 2.41
CA GLY A 147 -6.34 -1.18 1.09
C GLY A 147 -5.26 -1.06 0.04
N LEU A 148 -4.44 -0.01 0.13
CA LEU A 148 -3.36 0.29 -0.81
C LEU A 148 -1.98 -0.18 -0.32
N GLN A 149 -1.96 -0.98 0.75
CA GLN A 149 -0.74 -1.59 1.31
C GLN A 149 0.35 -0.54 1.58
N PHE A 150 0.07 0.46 2.42
CA PHE A 150 1.06 1.45 2.82
C PHE A 150 2.00 0.91 3.91
N THR A 151 3.30 1.19 3.76
CA THR A 151 4.24 1.16 4.90
C THR A 151 3.94 2.32 5.86
N ALA A 152 4.22 2.16 7.15
CA ALA A 152 4.06 3.23 8.14
C ALA A 152 4.87 4.51 7.80
N GLY A 153 6.06 4.37 7.22
CA GLY A 153 6.90 5.50 6.80
C GLY A 153 6.26 6.30 5.66
N THR A 154 5.92 5.63 4.55
CA THR A 154 5.24 6.26 3.41
C THR A 154 3.92 6.90 3.81
N TRP A 155 3.12 6.24 4.66
CA TRP A 155 1.86 6.78 5.18
C TRP A 155 2.05 8.15 5.84
N ARG A 156 2.98 8.22 6.79
CA ARG A 156 3.25 9.45 7.56
C ARG A 156 3.90 10.53 6.70
N ALA A 157 4.84 10.16 5.84
CA ALA A 157 5.54 11.08 4.94
C ALA A 157 4.57 11.79 3.97
N ASN A 158 3.43 11.18 3.67
CA ASN A 158 2.43 11.71 2.75
C ASN A 158 1.19 12.27 3.47
N GLY A 159 1.34 12.59 4.77
CA GLY A 159 0.34 13.29 5.57
C GLY A 159 -0.70 12.39 6.23
N GLY A 160 -0.48 11.07 6.26
CA GLY A 160 -1.31 10.14 7.00
C GLY A 160 -1.00 10.16 8.50
N THR A 161 -2.01 9.98 9.34
CA THR A 161 -1.86 9.87 10.80
C THR A 161 -2.23 8.46 11.28
N GLY A 162 -1.64 7.99 12.38
CA GLY A 162 -1.88 6.63 12.89
C GLY A 162 -1.45 5.52 11.93
N SER A 163 -2.32 4.53 11.73
CA SER A 163 -2.16 3.42 10.77
C SER A 163 -3.13 3.58 9.60
N ALA A 164 -2.70 3.26 8.38
CA ALA A 164 -3.57 3.31 7.20
C ALA A 164 -4.78 2.37 7.35
N SER A 165 -4.61 1.21 8.00
CA SER A 165 -5.70 0.25 8.25
C SER A 165 -6.81 0.78 9.16
N ALA A 166 -6.52 1.81 9.97
CA ALA A 166 -7.47 2.47 10.85
C ALA A 166 -8.09 3.73 10.21
N ALA A 167 -7.56 4.18 9.08
CA ALA A 167 -8.08 5.31 8.33
C ALA A 167 -9.22 4.87 7.40
N SER A 168 -10.11 5.80 7.08
CA SER A 168 -11.13 5.56 6.06
C SER A 168 -10.49 5.30 4.70
N ARG A 169 -11.25 4.65 3.81
CA ARG A 169 -10.85 4.45 2.42
C ARG A 169 -10.50 5.78 1.76
N GLU A 170 -11.31 6.81 1.97
CA GLU A 170 -11.14 8.13 1.36
C GLU A 170 -9.87 8.81 1.85
N GLU A 171 -9.52 8.65 3.14
CA GLU A 171 -8.27 9.17 3.70
C GLU A 171 -7.06 8.42 3.13
N GLN A 172 -7.18 7.10 2.93
CA GLN A 172 -6.14 6.34 2.26
C GLN A 172 -5.93 6.78 0.81
N ILE A 173 -7.01 7.06 0.08
CA ILE A 173 -6.95 7.60 -1.28
C ILE A 173 -6.31 8.99 -1.29
N ARG A 174 -6.67 9.88 -0.35
CA ARG A 174 -6.04 11.20 -0.22
C ARG A 174 -4.52 11.09 -0.06
N VAL A 175 -4.04 10.19 0.80
CA VAL A 175 -2.60 9.94 0.97
C VAL A 175 -1.99 9.32 -0.29
N ALA A 176 -2.74 8.45 -0.99
CA ALA A 176 -2.30 7.85 -2.25
C ALA A 176 -2.12 8.89 -3.37
N GLU A 177 -2.99 9.90 -3.44
CA GLU A 177 -2.84 11.02 -4.37
C GLU A 177 -1.55 11.81 -4.11
N ASN A 178 -1.17 12.00 -2.84
CA ASN A 178 0.11 12.63 -2.48
C ASN A 178 1.32 11.78 -2.91
N VAL A 179 1.22 10.46 -2.75
CA VAL A 179 2.24 9.52 -3.25
C VAL A 179 2.29 9.53 -4.79
N LEU A 180 1.14 9.55 -5.45
CA LEU A 180 1.05 9.65 -6.92
C LEU A 180 1.72 10.93 -7.42
N HIS A 181 1.50 12.05 -6.73
CA HIS A 181 2.12 13.32 -7.09
C HIS A 181 3.64 13.30 -6.96
N SER A 182 4.17 12.69 -5.89
CA SER A 182 5.62 12.67 -5.60
C SER A 182 6.39 11.57 -6.33
N GLN A 183 5.81 10.38 -6.49
CA GLN A 183 6.49 9.18 -6.98
C GLN A 183 5.88 8.63 -8.28
N GLY A 184 4.71 9.13 -8.69
CA GLY A 184 3.95 8.58 -9.79
C GLY A 184 3.31 7.23 -9.46
N ILE A 185 2.63 6.66 -10.46
CA ILE A 185 1.95 5.36 -10.32
C ILE A 185 2.93 4.19 -10.06
N GLY A 186 4.24 4.42 -10.28
CA GLY A 186 5.31 3.47 -10.01
C GLY A 186 5.46 3.06 -8.54
N ALA A 187 4.87 3.82 -7.60
CA ALA A 187 4.77 3.41 -6.20
C ALA A 187 3.95 2.11 -6.02
N TRP A 188 3.09 1.77 -6.99
CA TRP A 188 2.38 0.49 -7.10
C TRP A 188 2.84 -0.26 -8.36
N PRO A 189 4.06 -0.84 -8.39
CA PRO A 189 4.69 -1.30 -9.63
C PRO A 189 3.92 -2.43 -10.34
N VAL A 190 3.22 -3.29 -9.59
CA VAL A 190 2.47 -4.43 -10.13
C VAL A 190 0.99 -4.12 -10.31
N CYS A 191 0.41 -3.43 -9.34
CA CYS A 191 -1.02 -3.17 -9.25
C CYS A 191 -1.44 -1.83 -9.87
N GLY A 192 -0.54 -0.85 -9.95
CA GLY A 192 -0.81 0.48 -10.49
C GLY A 192 -1.28 0.47 -11.94
N ARG A 193 -0.82 -0.48 -12.76
CA ARG A 193 -1.30 -0.70 -14.15
C ARG A 193 -2.76 -1.19 -14.26
N ARG A 194 -3.38 -1.57 -13.14
CA ARG A 194 -4.80 -1.99 -13.06
C ARG A 194 -5.71 -0.80 -12.71
N GLY A 195 -5.11 0.30 -12.24
CA GLY A 195 -5.76 1.55 -11.88
C GLY A 195 -5.73 2.56 -13.01
#